data_AF-E1ZX55-F1
#
_entry.id   AF-E1ZX55-F1
#
_cell.length_a   1.000
_cell.length_b   1.000
_cell.length_c   1.000
_cell.angle_alpha   90.00
_cell.angle_beta   90.00
_cell.angle_gamma   90.00
#
_symmetry.space_group_name_H-M   'P 1'
#
loop_
_entity.id
_entity.type
_entity.pdbx_description
1 polymer ?
#
loop_
_entity_poly.entity_id
_entity_poly.type
_entity_poly.pdbx_seq_one_letter_code
_entity_poly.pdbx_strand_id
1 'polypeptide(L)'
;STRKVAALNEVCQKSVRNILKKHKFHPYKMHYVQELVHEDFDRRMEFCELIEMRGNDFITNIVFSDEASFELHGNVNSQNFRYWSSENPH
;
A
#
# COMPACT_ATOMS: atom_id res chain seq x y z
N SER A 1 3.05 -11.78 9.03
CA SER A 1 2.36 -12.72 8.11
C SER A 1 1.84 -13.91 8.88
N THR A 2 0.65 -14.42 8.54
CA THR A 2 0.04 -15.61 9.18
C THR A 2 0.91 -16.87 9.05
N ARG A 3 1.74 -16.97 7.99
CA ARG A 3 2.71 -18.07 7.82
C ARG A 3 3.84 -17.99 8.86
N LYS A 4 4.36 -16.80 9.15
CA LYS A 4 5.40 -16.59 10.17
C LYS A 4 4.87 -16.94 11.57
N VAL A 5 3.65 -16.48 11.89
CA VAL A 5 2.99 -16.80 13.18
C VAL A 5 2.76 -18.31 13.31
N ALA A 6 2.30 -18.95 12.23
CA ALA A 6 2.12 -20.39 12.20
C ALA A 6 3.42 -21.16 12.47
N ALA A 7 4.52 -20.77 11.81
CA ALA A 7 5.85 -21.37 12.02
C ALA A 7 6.37 -21.14 13.45
N LEU A 8 6.22 -19.94 14.01
CA LEU A 8 6.66 -19.61 15.38
C LEU A 8 5.91 -20.37 16.47
N ASN A 9 4.67 -20.78 16.21
CA ASN A 9 3.82 -21.48 17.17
C ASN A 9 3.63 -22.96 16.82
N GLU A 10 4.36 -23.48 15.82
CA GLU A 10 4.27 -24.87 15.34
C GLU A 10 2.83 -25.34 15.00
N VAL A 11 1.99 -24.42 14.54
CA VAL A 11 0.61 -24.71 14.13
C VAL A 11 0.42 -24.55 12.63
N CYS A 12 -0.64 -25.14 12.08
CA CYS A 12 -0.97 -24.90 10.68
C CYS A 12 -1.49 -23.47 10.46
N GLN A 13 -1.23 -22.90 9.28
CA GLN A 13 -1.69 -21.55 8.91
C GLN A 13 -3.22 -21.40 9.00
N LYS A 14 -3.97 -22.49 8.77
CA LYS A 14 -5.43 -22.51 8.85
C LYS A 14 -5.90 -22.25 10.29
N SER A 15 -5.24 -22.82 11.29
CA SER A 15 -5.55 -22.57 12.71
C SER A 15 -5.36 -21.09 13.06
N VAL A 16 -4.25 -20.47 12.65
CA VAL A 16 -4.02 -19.03 12.85
C VAL A 16 -5.13 -18.20 12.22
N ARG A 17 -5.52 -18.50 10.97
CA ARG A 17 -6.63 -17.79 10.29
C ARG A 17 -7.97 -17.98 11.00
N ASN A 18 -8.25 -19.18 11.51
CA ASN A 18 -9.49 -19.46 12.25
C ASN A 18 -9.54 -18.68 13.56
N ILE A 19 -8.44 -18.62 14.31
CA ILE A 19 -8.32 -17.84 15.53
C ILE A 19 -8.55 -16.35 15.24
N LEU A 20 -7.85 -15.80 14.24
CA LEU A 20 -8.03 -14.40 13.84
C LEU A 20 -9.48 -14.08 13.49
N LYS A 21 -10.15 -14.94 12.72
CA LYS A 21 -11.59 -14.79 12.41
C LYS A 21 -12.48 -14.90 13.65
N LYS A 22 -12.22 -15.85 14.55
CA LYS A 22 -12.98 -16.04 15.80
C LYS A 22 -12.94 -14.79 16.67
N HIS A 23 -11.79 -14.12 16.71
CA HIS A 23 -11.59 -12.88 17.45
C HIS A 23 -11.93 -11.61 16.65
N LYS A 24 -12.53 -11.74 15.47
CA LYS A 24 -12.93 -10.62 14.59
C LYS A 24 -11.76 -9.71 14.16
N PHE A 25 -10.59 -10.28 13.96
CA PHE A 25 -9.45 -9.55 13.38
C PHE A 25 -9.59 -9.49 11.86
N HIS A 26 -9.29 -8.31 11.31
CA HIS A 26 -9.31 -8.03 9.88
C HIS A 26 -7.90 -7.75 9.35
N PRO A 27 -7.56 -8.19 8.12
CA PRO A 27 -6.26 -7.95 7.53
C PRO A 27 -6.19 -6.56 6.89
N TYR A 28 -5.31 -5.71 7.40
CA TYR A 28 -5.05 -4.37 6.85
C TYR A 28 -3.76 -4.34 6.05
N LYS A 29 -3.79 -3.65 4.90
CA LYS A 29 -2.59 -3.39 4.11
C LYS A 29 -1.99 -2.08 4.60
N MET A 30 -0.70 -2.09 4.92
CA MET A 30 -0.01 -0.85 5.22
C MET A 30 0.19 -0.09 3.92
N HIS A 31 -0.31 1.15 3.88
CA HIS A 31 -0.12 2.07 2.77
C HIS A 31 0.94 3.09 3.20
N TYR A 32 2.11 3.01 2.59
CA TYR A 32 3.12 4.06 2.71
C TYR A 32 2.77 5.14 1.69
N VAL A 33 2.50 6.33 2.18
CA VAL A 33 2.29 7.52 1.36
C VAL A 33 3.40 8.51 1.69
N GLN A 34 3.82 9.30 0.70
CA GLN A 34 4.71 10.40 0.95
C GLN A 34 4.00 11.43 1.85
N GLU A 35 4.67 11.86 2.91
CA GLU A 35 4.19 12.97 3.73
C GLU A 35 4.19 14.24 2.89
N LEU A 36 3.05 14.94 2.88
CA LEU A 36 2.91 16.20 2.16
C LEU A 36 3.26 17.35 3.09
N VAL A 37 4.12 18.24 2.62
CA VAL A 37 4.35 19.51 3.30
C VAL A 37 3.35 20.56 2.84
N HIS A 38 3.24 21.66 3.58
CA HIS A 38 2.25 22.71 3.30
C HIS A 38 2.31 23.23 1.85
N GLU A 39 3.51 23.39 1.29
CA GLU A 39 3.70 23.85 -0.09
C GLU A 39 3.24 22.84 -1.16
N ASP A 40 3.20 21.55 -0.83
CA ASP A 40 2.82 20.51 -1.80
C ASP A 40 1.35 20.61 -2.18
N PHE A 41 0.50 21.07 -1.27
CA PHE A 41 -0.93 21.18 -1.53
C PHE A 41 -1.23 22.15 -2.68
N ASP A 42 -0.64 23.35 -2.62
CA ASP A 42 -0.84 24.37 -3.65
C ASP A 42 -0.21 23.95 -4.98
N ARG A 43 1.04 23.45 -4.96
CA ARG A 43 1.73 22.99 -6.18
C ARG A 43 0.98 21.87 -6.89
N ARG A 44 0.42 20.93 -6.13
CA ARG A 44 -0.35 19.82 -6.70
C ARG A 44 -1.68 20.29 -7.28
N MET A 45 -2.34 21.25 -6.63
CA MET A 45 -3.58 21.82 -7.16
C MET A 45 -3.33 22.57 -8.46
N GLU A 46 -2.33 23.45 -8.49
CA GLU A 46 -1.92 24.19 -9.70
C GLU A 46 -1.59 23.23 -10.84
N PHE A 47 -0.85 22.16 -10.57
CA PHE A 47 -0.57 21.14 -11.57
C PHE A 47 -1.85 20.50 -12.13
N CYS A 48 -2.81 20.12 -11.28
CA CYS A 48 -4.07 19.54 -11.72
C CYS A 48 -4.86 20.52 -12.60
N GLU A 49 -4.99 21.78 -12.19
CA GLU A 49 -5.68 22.83 -12.96
C GLU A 49 -5.01 23.05 -14.33
N LEU A 50 -3.67 23.07 -14.37
CA LEU A 50 -2.91 23.20 -15.61
C LEU A 50 -3.15 22.02 -16.58
N ILE A 51 -3.24 20.79 -16.07
CA ILE A 51 -3.54 19.62 -16.90
C ILE A 51 -4.98 19.66 -17.39
N GLU A 52 -5.94 20.04 -16.54
CA GLU A 52 -7.35 20.14 -16.90
C GLU A 52 -7.58 21.18 -18.00
N MET A 53 -6.94 22.35 -17.90
CA MET A 53 -7.02 23.41 -18.92
C MET A 53 -6.50 22.98 -20.31
N ARG A 54 -5.60 22.00 -20.39
CA ARG A 54 -5.08 21.50 -21.68
C ARG A 54 -6.05 20.57 -22.39
N GLY A 55 -7.13 20.14 -21.72
CA GLY A 55 -8.16 19.27 -22.27
C GLY A 55 -7.78 17.79 -22.31
N ASN A 56 -8.79 16.94 -22.45
CA ASN A 56 -8.66 15.48 -22.32
C ASN A 56 -7.68 14.85 -23.32
N ASP A 57 -7.54 15.44 -24.51
CA ASP A 57 -6.67 14.92 -25.56
C ASP A 57 -5.19 15.13 -25.24
N PHE A 58 -4.84 16.08 -24.36
CA PHE A 58 -3.46 16.35 -23.98
C PHE A 58 -2.79 15.12 -23.36
N ILE A 59 -3.51 14.35 -22.55
CA ILE A 59 -2.99 13.16 -21.87
C ILE A 59 -2.49 12.12 -22.88
N THR A 60 -3.13 12.01 -24.05
CA THR A 60 -2.73 11.04 -25.09
C THR A 60 -1.38 11.36 -25.73
N ASN A 61 -0.90 12.60 -25.55
CA ASN A 61 0.40 13.06 -26.04
C ASN A 61 1.50 12.97 -24.96
N ILE A 62 1.18 12.52 -23.74
CA ILE A 62 2.16 12.38 -22.66
C ILE A 62 2.71 10.96 -22.64
N VAL A 63 4.03 10.83 -22.67
CA VAL A 63 4.73 9.58 -22.37
C VAL A 63 5.29 9.66 -20.96
N PHE A 64 4.71 8.87 -20.04
CA PHE A 64 5.20 8.75 -18.68
C PHE A 64 6.34 7.73 -18.62
N SER A 65 7.39 8.07 -17.89
CA SER A 65 8.50 7.17 -17.58
C SER A 65 8.87 7.31 -16.11
N ASP A 66 9.28 6.22 -15.48
CA ASP A 66 9.76 6.18 -14.11
C ASP A 66 10.83 5.08 -13.97
N GLU A 67 11.64 5.17 -12.94
CA GLU A 67 12.65 4.17 -12.60
C GLU A 67 12.20 3.31 -11.42
N ALA A 68 12.37 2.00 -11.53
CA ALA A 68 12.08 1.08 -10.45
C ALA A 68 13.30 0.23 -10.13
N SER A 69 13.61 0.10 -8.83
CA SER A 69 14.66 -0.78 -8.34
C SER A 69 14.11 -2.15 -8.00
N PHE A 70 14.77 -3.21 -8.49
CA PHE A 70 14.40 -4.60 -8.22
C PHE A 70 15.54 -5.33 -7.53
N GLU A 71 15.25 -5.93 -6.37
CA GLU A 71 16.22 -6.74 -5.62
C GLU A 71 15.84 -8.22 -5.64
N LEU A 72 16.79 -9.09 -5.98
CA LEU A 72 16.57 -10.54 -6.02
C LEU A 72 16.39 -11.17 -4.63
N HIS A 73 16.85 -10.51 -3.57
CA HIS A 73 16.87 -11.08 -2.22
C HIS A 73 15.57 -10.83 -1.43
N GLY A 74 14.60 -10.11 -2.01
CA GLY A 74 13.26 -9.97 -1.47
C GLY A 74 13.15 -9.10 -0.21
N ASN A 75 14.19 -8.30 0.10
CA ASN A 75 14.19 -7.37 1.23
C ASN A 75 13.06 -6.32 1.09
N VAL A 76 12.72 -5.95 -0.15
CA VAL A 76 11.68 -4.96 -0.45
C VAL A 76 10.41 -5.65 -0.97
N ASN A 77 9.67 -6.33 -0.09
CA ASN A 77 8.34 -6.86 -0.40
C ASN A 77 7.27 -6.27 0.53
N SER A 78 7.09 -4.95 0.45
CA SER A 78 6.06 -4.20 1.17
C SER A 78 4.64 -4.63 0.75
N GLN A 79 4.46 -5.14 -0.46
CA GLN A 79 3.16 -5.58 -0.98
C GLN A 79 2.52 -6.72 -0.17
N ASN A 80 3.34 -7.61 0.40
CA ASN A 80 2.89 -8.73 1.23
C ASN A 80 2.75 -8.39 2.72
N PHE A 81 3.00 -7.13 3.10
CA PHE A 81 2.87 -6.71 4.49
C PHE A 81 1.39 -6.50 4.84
N ARG A 82 0.87 -7.41 5.67
CA ARG A 82 -0.48 -7.34 6.26
C ARG A 82 -0.37 -7.46 7.77
N TYR A 83 -0.93 -6.48 8.47
CA TYR A 83 -1.19 -6.57 9.90
C TYR A 83 -2.66 -6.93 10.15
N TRP A 84 -2.96 -7.44 11.33
CA TRP A 84 -4.30 -7.88 11.70
C TRP A 84 -4.72 -7.10 12.93
N SER A 85 -5.89 -6.45 12.86
CA SER A 85 -6.45 -5.67 13.97
C SER A 85 -7.95 -5.94 14.09
N SER A 86 -8.48 -5.87 15.31
CA SER A 86 -9.92 -5.88 15.56
C SER A 86 -10.57 -4.51 15.37
N GLU A 87 -9.76 -3.44 15.37
CA GLU A 87 -10.19 -2.06 15.17
C GLU A 87 -9.70 -1.53 13.84
N ASN A 88 -10.48 -0.65 13.22
CA ASN A 88 -10.09 0.02 11.99
C ASN A 88 -8.94 1.02 12.31
N PRO A 89 -7.75 0.83 11.73
CA PRO A 89 -6.58 1.66 11.98
C PRO A 89 -6.58 2.98 11.18
N HIS A 90 -7.66 3.26 10.43
CA HIS A 90 -7.85 4.44 9.59
C HIS A 90 -9.17 5.14 9.92
#